data_AF-A0A2V9BDS3-F1
#
_entry.id   AF-A0A2V9BDS3-F1
#
_cell.length_a   1.000
_cell.length_b   1.000
_cell.length_c   1.000
_cell.angle_alpha   90.00
_cell.angle_beta   90.00
_cell.angle_gamma   90.00
#
_symmetry.space_group_name_H-M   'P 1'
#
loop_
_entity.id
_entity.type
_entity.pdbx_description
1 polymer ?
#
loop_
_entity_poly.entity_id
_entity_poly.type
_entity_poly.pdbx_seq_one_letter_code
_entity_poly.pdbx_strand_id
1 'polypeptide(L)'
;LRYEWSTPYSERHNHIQFSDFAGDSGIAVPIDVPGVLTRSGSLAGTTMFPNSDTRNAAVDRNNWAPRLGFAYALTPNTVIRGGTGIYYGLNPATNFQFTGTAFGNFTPIRFTKDNFQTQFATL
;
A
#
# COMPACT_ATOMS: atom_id res chain seq x y z
N LEU A 1 -17.60 17.62 14.27
CA LEU A 1 -17.53 16.40 13.46
C LEU A 1 -16.45 16.57 12.40
N ARG A 2 -15.64 15.55 12.08
CA ARG A 2 -14.65 15.63 11.00
C ARG A 2 -14.75 14.40 10.11
N TYR A 3 -14.56 14.63 8.82
CA TYR A 3 -14.47 13.61 7.80
C TYR A 3 -13.13 13.78 7.10
N GLU A 4 -12.39 12.69 6.94
CA GLU A 4 -10.97 12.71 6.56
C GLU A 4 -10.70 11.67 5.49
N TRP A 5 -9.72 11.89 4.62
CA TRP A 5 -9.19 10.86 3.72
C TRP A 5 -7.80 11.28 3.25
N SER A 6 -7.04 10.31 2.76
CA SER A 6 -5.72 10.53 2.18
C SER A 6 -5.70 9.98 0.76
N THR A 7 -5.36 10.82 -0.21
CA THR A 7 -5.27 10.42 -1.62
C THR A 7 -3.85 9.91 -1.89
N PRO A 8 -3.68 8.65 -2.34
CA PRO A 8 -2.37 8.12 -2.72
C PRO A 8 -1.71 8.91 -3.84
N TYR A 9 -0.38 8.92 -3.82
CA TYR A 9 0.42 9.64 -4.81
C TYR A 9 0.18 9.10 -6.23
N SER A 10 0.20 10.02 -7.19
CA SER A 10 0.27 9.70 -8.62
C SER A 10 1.57 10.27 -9.18
N GLU A 11 2.25 9.50 -10.01
CA GLU A 11 3.45 9.95 -10.72
C GLU A 11 3.09 10.48 -12.11
N ARG A 12 3.78 11.53 -12.56
CA ARG A 12 3.46 12.26 -13.81
C ARG A 12 3.59 11.35 -15.04
N HIS A 13 4.62 10.52 -15.09
CA HIS A 13 5.01 9.67 -16.21
C HIS A 13 4.53 8.21 -16.10
N ASN A 14 3.72 7.87 -15.09
CA ASN A 14 3.28 6.50 -14.80
C ASN A 14 4.38 5.49 -14.48
N HIS A 15 5.50 5.94 -13.94
CA HIS A 15 6.60 5.05 -13.54
C HIS A 15 6.44 4.52 -12.12
N ILE A 16 5.21 4.15 -11.74
CA ILE A 16 4.90 3.46 -10.49
C ILE A 16 4.30 2.10 -10.80
N GLN A 17 4.25 1.24 -9.79
CA GLN A 17 3.66 -0.08 -9.91
C GLN A 17 2.72 -0.33 -8.74
N PHE A 18 1.69 -1.14 -8.98
CA PHE A 18 0.75 -1.61 -7.98
C PHE A 18 0.79 -3.12 -7.90
N SER A 19 0.53 -3.66 -6.71
CA SER A 19 0.38 -5.09 -6.49
C SER A 19 -1.10 -5.48 -6.60
N ASP A 20 -1.42 -6.38 -7.51
CA ASP A 20 -2.73 -7.06 -7.54
C ASP A 20 -2.56 -8.48 -6.98
N PHE A 21 -2.95 -8.68 -5.73
CA PHE A 21 -2.79 -9.97 -5.04
C PHE A 21 -3.79 -11.05 -5.49
N ALA A 22 -4.85 -10.67 -6.20
CA ALA A 22 -5.88 -11.59 -6.68
C ALA A 22 -5.74 -11.89 -8.18
N GLY A 23 -5.00 -11.06 -8.92
CA GLY A 23 -4.78 -11.21 -10.35
C GLY A 23 -4.07 -12.52 -10.70
N ASP A 24 -4.47 -13.09 -11.83
CA ASP A 24 -3.84 -14.28 -12.39
C ASP A 24 -2.44 -13.93 -12.91
N SER A 25 -1.41 -14.53 -12.32
CA SER A 25 -0.03 -14.35 -12.79
C SER A 25 0.25 -15.00 -14.14
N GLY A 26 -0.61 -15.93 -14.59
CA GLY A 26 -0.35 -16.81 -15.74
C GLY A 26 0.73 -17.88 -15.48
N ILE A 27 1.33 -17.89 -14.28
CA ILE A 27 2.38 -18.85 -13.91
C ILE A 27 1.74 -20.02 -13.18
N ALA A 28 1.64 -21.16 -13.86
CA ALA A 28 1.25 -22.41 -13.23
C ALA A 28 2.41 -22.96 -12.40
N VAL A 29 2.25 -22.98 -11.08
CA VAL A 29 3.18 -23.68 -10.19
C VAL A 29 2.46 -24.90 -9.64
N PRO A 30 2.88 -26.12 -10.00
CA PRO A 30 2.40 -27.32 -9.33
C PRO A 30 2.91 -27.28 -7.89
N ILE A 31 2.06 -26.90 -6.95
CA ILE A 31 2.37 -27.00 -5.52
C ILE A 31 1.84 -28.37 -5.09
N ASP A 32 2.75 -29.34 -5.03
CA ASP A 32 2.48 -30.65 -4.44
C ASP A 32 3.33 -30.82 -3.19
N VAL A 33 2.70 -30.61 -2.04
CA VAL A 33 3.27 -30.92 -0.72
C VAL A 33 2.55 -32.15 -0.21
N PRO A 34 3.18 -33.35 -0.28
CA PRO A 34 2.53 -34.61 0.07
C PRO A 34 1.91 -34.57 1.46
N GLY A 35 0.61 -34.90 1.55
CA GLY A 35 -0.14 -34.94 2.81
C GLY A 35 -0.56 -33.58 3.38
N VAL A 36 -0.27 -32.46 2.71
CA VAL A 36 -0.59 -31.11 3.18
C VAL A 36 -1.42 -30.32 2.16
N LEU A 37 -0.93 -30.20 0.92
CA LEU A 37 -1.58 -29.39 -0.10
C LEU A 37 -1.15 -29.82 -1.50
N THR A 38 -2.12 -30.23 -2.33
CA THR A 38 -1.94 -30.33 -3.78
C THR A 38 -2.81 -29.26 -4.42
N ARG A 39 -2.20 -28.19 -4.92
CA ARG A 39 -2.90 -27.10 -5.63
C ARG A 39 -2.41 -27.05 -7.06
N SER A 40 -3.31 -27.33 -8.00
CA SER A 40 -3.14 -27.07 -9.42
C SER A 40 -3.84 -25.75 -9.77
N GLY A 41 -3.11 -24.84 -10.43
CA GLY A 41 -3.62 -23.54 -10.82
C GLY A 41 -2.49 -22.53 -11.01
N SER A 42 -2.82 -21.38 -11.57
CA SER A 42 -1.90 -20.25 -11.63
C SER A 42 -1.72 -19.61 -10.25
N LEU A 43 -0.51 -19.11 -10.00
CA LEU A 43 -0.24 -18.31 -8.81
C LEU A 43 -1.07 -17.02 -8.87
N ALA A 44 -1.71 -16.69 -7.75
CA ALA A 44 -2.39 -15.41 -7.59
C ALA A 44 -1.37 -14.35 -7.16
N GLY A 45 -1.42 -13.18 -7.78
CA GLY A 45 -0.45 -12.10 -7.58
C GLY A 45 0.15 -11.64 -8.90
N THR A 46 -0.05 -10.39 -9.26
CA THR A 46 0.59 -9.78 -10.41
C THR A 46 0.94 -8.33 -10.12
N THR A 47 1.78 -7.75 -10.98
CA THR A 47 2.10 -6.32 -10.93
C THR A 47 1.30 -5.61 -12.00
N MET A 48 0.61 -4.54 -11.60
CA MET A 48 -0.11 -3.66 -12.51
C MET A 48 0.64 -2.34 -12.64
N PHE A 49 0.63 -1.79 -13.85
CA PHE A 49 1.11 -0.44 -14.12
C PHE A 49 -0.06 0.53 -14.25
N PRO A 50 0.13 1.82 -13.95
CA PRO A 50 -0.89 2.84 -14.11
C PRO A 50 -1.38 2.94 -15.55
N ASN A 51 -2.69 3.15 -15.70
CA ASN A 51 -3.32 3.46 -16.99
C ASN A 51 -4.16 4.75 -16.87
N SER A 52 -4.98 5.08 -17.88
CA SER A 52 -5.83 6.27 -17.85
C SER A 52 -6.83 6.27 -16.69
N ASP A 53 -7.25 5.09 -16.27
CA ASP A 53 -8.34 4.88 -15.31
C ASP A 53 -7.79 4.66 -13.89
N THR A 54 -6.58 4.12 -13.77
CA THR A 54 -5.92 3.82 -12.49
C THR A 54 -4.55 4.50 -12.41
N ARG A 55 -4.52 5.71 -11.86
CA ARG A 55 -3.29 6.52 -11.68
C ARG A 55 -2.72 6.48 -10.26
N ASN A 56 -3.48 5.95 -9.32
CA ASN A 56 -3.12 5.83 -7.91
C ASN A 56 -3.84 4.64 -7.26
N ALA A 57 -3.37 4.25 -6.08
CA ALA A 57 -4.08 3.25 -5.27
C ALA A 57 -5.45 3.77 -4.83
N ALA A 58 -6.37 2.84 -4.53
CA ALA A 58 -7.73 3.17 -4.11
C ALA A 58 -7.73 4.13 -2.90
N VAL A 59 -8.54 5.18 -2.99
CA VAL A 59 -8.73 6.15 -1.91
C VAL A 59 -9.82 5.63 -0.98
N ASP A 60 -9.46 5.38 0.28
CA ASP A 60 -10.43 5.14 1.33
C ASP A 60 -11.13 6.45 1.71
N ARG A 61 -12.45 6.47 1.54
CA ARG A 61 -13.32 7.62 1.82
C ARG A 61 -14.36 7.30 2.89
N ASN A 62 -14.14 6.30 3.75
CA ASN A 62 -15.13 5.97 4.79
C ASN A 62 -14.72 6.47 6.19
N ASN A 63 -13.81 7.44 6.27
CA ASN A 63 -13.19 7.83 7.53
C ASN A 63 -13.93 8.99 8.20
N TRP A 64 -15.01 8.64 8.90
CA TRP A 64 -15.80 9.54 9.74
C TRP A 64 -15.25 9.56 11.17
N ALA A 65 -14.64 10.68 11.57
CA ALA A 65 -13.89 10.84 12.82
C ALA A 65 -14.64 11.76 13.81
N PRO A 66 -15.67 11.26 14.52
CA PRO A 66 -16.33 12.02 15.57
C PRO A 66 -15.36 12.27 16.73
N ARG A 67 -15.50 13.45 17.34
CA ARG A 67 -14.75 13.87 18.52
C ARG A 67 -15.73 14.53 19.47
N LEU A 68 -15.69 14.11 20.72
CA LEU A 68 -16.51 14.65 21.79
C LEU A 68 -15.62 15.00 22.97
N GLY A 69 -15.82 16.18 23.54
CA GLY A 69 -15.12 16.63 24.73
C GLY A 69 -16.06 17.36 25.66
N PHE A 70 -15.70 17.39 26.94
CA PHE A 70 -16.38 18.17 27.96
C PHE A 70 -15.37 18.89 28.84
N ALA A 71 -15.84 19.96 29.47
CA ALA A 71 -15.11 20.65 30.52
C ALA A 71 -16.10 21.05 31.62
N TYR A 72 -15.69 20.88 32.87
CA TYR A 72 -16.49 21.21 34.05
C TYR A 72 -15.63 21.89 35.11
N ALA A 73 -16.05 23.07 35.57
CA ALA A 73 -15.38 23.80 36.64
C ALA A 73 -15.88 23.27 37.99
N LEU A 74 -15.00 22.55 38.72
CA LEU A 74 -15.29 22.08 40.07
C LEU A 74 -15.19 23.21 41.11
N THR A 75 -14.23 24.12 40.92
CA THR A 75 -14.00 25.31 41.75
C THR A 75 -13.58 26.47 40.83
N PRO A 76 -13.52 27.73 41.31
CA PRO A 76 -13.05 28.85 40.50
C PRO A 76 -11.65 28.63 39.90
N ASN A 77 -10.84 27.78 40.52
CA ASN A 77 -9.45 27.51 40.15
C ASN A 77 -9.20 26.07 39.70
N THR A 78 -10.25 25.26 39.51
CA THR A 78 -10.11 23.84 39.12
C THR A 78 -11.12 23.46 38.06
N VAL A 79 -10.63 23.00 36.91
CA VAL A 79 -11.45 22.53 35.79
C VAL A 79 -11.06 21.10 35.43
N ILE A 80 -12.04 20.20 35.42
CA ILE A 80 -11.90 18.87 34.85
C ILE A 80 -12.22 18.95 33.37
N ARG A 81 -11.39 18.32 32.54
CA ARG A 81 -11.62 18.17 31.11
C ARG A 81 -11.50 16.70 30.75
N GLY A 82 -12.31 16.26 29.82
CA GLY A 82 -12.23 14.92 29.26
C GLY A 82 -12.69 14.91 27.82
N GLY A 83 -12.31 13.88 27.08
CA GLY A 83 -12.74 13.73 25.70
C GLY A 83 -12.37 12.38 25.13
N THR A 84 -13.03 12.05 24.03
CA THR A 84 -12.81 10.85 23.23
C THR A 84 -12.96 11.17 21.75
N GLY A 85 -12.34 10.38 20.90
CA GLY A 85 -12.46 10.53 19.46
C GLY A 85 -11.97 9.31 18.70
N ILE A 86 -12.46 9.15 17.48
CA ILE A 86 -11.99 8.14 16.53
C ILE A 86 -10.95 8.81 15.63
N TYR A 87 -9.84 8.10 15.38
CA TYR A 87 -8.74 8.58 14.55
C TYR A 87 -8.35 7.49 13.55
N TYR A 88 -8.15 7.89 12.30
CA TYR A 88 -7.74 7.00 11.22
C TYR A 88 -6.26 7.20 10.91
N GLY A 89 -5.56 6.09 10.69
CA GLY A 89 -4.14 6.11 10.31
C GLY A 89 -3.93 6.61 8.88
N LEU A 90 -2.69 6.98 8.57
CA LEU A 90 -2.31 7.33 7.20
C LEU A 90 -2.35 6.09 6.30
N ASN A 91 -2.81 6.27 5.06
CA ASN A 91 -2.77 5.22 4.06
C ASN A 91 -1.30 4.82 3.81
N PRO A 92 -0.93 3.52 3.84
CA PRO A 92 0.43 3.07 3.52
C PRO A 92 0.94 3.60 2.17
N ALA A 93 0.06 3.78 1.18
CA ALA A 93 0.37 4.37 -0.12
C ALA A 93 0.62 5.89 -0.08
N THR A 94 0.46 6.51 1.09
CA THR A 94 0.80 7.93 1.37
C THR A 94 1.92 8.07 2.41
N ASN A 95 2.48 6.94 2.86
CA ASN A 95 3.55 6.87 3.85
C ASN A 95 4.91 6.57 3.19
N PHE A 96 6.02 6.84 3.89
CA PHE A 96 7.37 6.54 3.40
C PHE A 96 7.70 5.03 3.43
N GLN A 97 6.95 4.23 4.21
CA GLN A 97 7.15 2.79 4.25
C GLN A 97 6.58 2.12 2.99
N PHE A 98 7.46 1.49 2.22
CA PHE A 98 7.10 0.73 1.03
C PHE A 98 6.29 -0.51 1.42
N THR A 99 5.05 -0.57 0.95
CA THR A 99 4.32 -1.84 0.89
C THR A 99 4.99 -2.67 -0.21
N GLY A 100 5.54 -3.84 0.16
CA GLY A 100 6.31 -4.67 -0.76
C GLY A 100 5.52 -5.11 -2.00
N THR A 101 6.24 -5.69 -2.97
CA THR A 101 5.65 -6.24 -4.20
C THR A 101 4.87 -7.53 -3.91
N ALA A 102 3.90 -7.88 -4.76
CA ALA A 102 3.14 -9.13 -4.66
C ALA A 102 4.06 -10.36 -4.62
N PHE A 103 5.11 -10.33 -5.44
CA PHE A 103 6.22 -11.28 -5.43
C PHE A 103 7.54 -10.51 -5.53
N GLY A 104 8.54 -10.93 -4.76
CA GLY A 104 9.86 -10.32 -4.78
C GLY A 104 10.94 -11.37 -4.88
N ASN A 105 11.78 -11.27 -5.91
CA ASN A 105 13.08 -11.94 -5.94
C ASN A 105 14.15 -10.84 -5.91
N PHE A 106 15.00 -10.84 -4.89
CA PHE A 106 16.07 -9.85 -4.78
C PHE A 106 17.22 -10.25 -5.70
N THR A 107 17.35 -9.57 -6.83
CA THR A 107 18.57 -9.61 -7.65
C THR A 107 19.34 -8.31 -7.42
N PRO A 108 20.61 -8.35 -7.00
CA PRO A 108 21.37 -7.14 -6.76
C PRO A 108 21.51 -6.35 -8.06
N ILE A 109 21.16 -5.07 -8.02
CA ILE A 109 21.33 -4.14 -9.14
C ILE A 109 22.77 -4.21 -9.60
N ARG A 110 22.97 -4.51 -10.89
CA ARG A 110 24.28 -4.50 -11.50
C ARG A 110 24.44 -3.19 -12.26
N PHE A 111 25.25 -2.29 -11.71
CA PHE A 111 25.61 -1.06 -12.41
C PHE A 111 26.42 -1.37 -13.66
N THR A 112 26.30 -0.49 -14.66
CA THR A 112 27.15 -0.51 -15.85
C THR A 112 28.62 -0.57 -15.45
N LYS A 113 29.39 -1.41 -16.15
CA LYS A 113 30.85 -1.50 -15.95
C LYS A 113 31.62 -0.45 -16.76
N ASP A 114 30.94 0.27 -17.64
CA ASP A 114 31.54 1.07 -18.71
C ASP A 114 30.76 2.37 -19.00
N ASN A 115 30.11 2.95 -17.99
CA ASN A 115 29.41 4.22 -18.11
C ASN A 115 28.32 4.22 -19.21
N PHE A 116 27.52 3.16 -19.24
CA PHE A 116 26.38 2.95 -20.14
C PHE A 116 26.76 2.79 -21.62
N GLN A 117 28.03 2.55 -21.95
CA GLN A 117 28.44 2.30 -23.34
C GLN A 117 27.92 0.96 -23.87
N THR A 118 27.82 -0.07 -23.02
CA THR A 118 27.20 -1.35 -23.36
C THR A 118 26.08 -1.71 -22.39
N GLN A 119 25.03 -2.33 -22.92
CA GLN A 119 23.90 -2.80 -22.12
C GLN A 119 24.36 -3.97 -21.24
N PHE A 120 24.52 -3.71 -19.94
CA PHE A 120 25.04 -4.70 -18.98
C PHE A 120 23.99 -5.73 -18.52
N ALA A 121 22.70 -5.41 -18.60
CA ALA A 121 21.61 -6.33 -18.29
C ALA A 121 20.38 -6.04 -19.17
N THR A 122 19.71 -7.11 -19.59
CA THR A 122 18.35 -7.10 -20.13
C THR A 122 17.43 -7.76 -19.11
N LEU A 123 16.20 -7.25 -18.97
CA LEU A 123 15.18 -7.82 -18.09
C LEU A 123 14.48 -8.99 -18.80
#